data_AF-A0A3L6J8A8-F1
#
_entry.id   AF-A0A3L6J8A8-F1
#
_cell.length_a   1.000
_cell.length_b   1.000
_cell.length_c   1.000
_cell.angle_alpha   90.00
_cell.angle_beta   90.00
_cell.angle_gamma   90.00
#
_symmetry.space_group_name_H-M   'P 1'
#
loop_
_entity.id
_entity.type
_entity.pdbx_description
1 polymer ?
#
loop_
_entity_poly.entity_id
_entity_poly.type
_entity_poly.pdbx_seq_one_letter_code
_entity_poly.pdbx_strand_id
1 'polypeptide(L)'
;MVSIVKLFYHVDPSVYRERMDKVRQQFSMHEEVDEDKTILLLEDKSKIELVTGSYDPRCDEKALVRVVLVDKKLKDFFDSVFGTPYMIKQA
;
A
#
# COMPACT_ATOMS: atom_id res chain seq x y z
N MET A 1 23.92 -1.67 0.87
CA MET A 1 22.83 -2.17 1.74
C MET A 1 21.56 -1.47 1.29
N VAL A 2 20.58 -2.22 0.79
CA VAL A 2 19.27 -1.68 0.45
C VAL A 2 18.44 -1.76 1.72
N SER A 3 18.04 -0.62 2.28
CA SER A 3 17.24 -0.58 3.51
C SER A 3 15.76 -0.60 3.16
N ILE A 4 15.06 -1.65 3.58
CA ILE A 4 13.64 -1.83 3.28
C ILE A 4 12.83 -1.11 4.35
N VAL A 5 11.77 -0.40 3.94
CA VAL A 5 10.85 0.28 4.84
C VAL A 5 9.45 -0.27 4.66
N LYS A 6 8.81 -0.64 5.76
CA LYS A 6 7.41 -1.08 5.80
C LYS A 6 6.57 0.04 6.40
N LEU A 7 5.62 0.53 5.63
CA LEU A 7 4.67 1.58 6.02
C LEU A 7 3.29 0.96 6.18
N PHE A 8 2.59 1.34 7.24
CA PHE A 8 1.25 0.83 7.55
C PHE A 8 0.29 2.00 7.74
N TYR A 9 -0.83 1.98 7.02
CA TYR A 9 -1.81 3.06 6.96
C TYR A 9 -3.19 2.57 7.36
N HIS A 10 -3.94 3.46 8.01
CA HIS A 10 -5.39 3.37 8.08
C HIS A 10 -5.97 4.21 6.95
N VAL A 11 -6.86 3.61 6.16
CA VAL A 11 -7.53 4.30 5.06
C VAL A 11 -9.03 4.22 5.31
N ASP A 12 -9.73 5.33 5.08
CA ASP A 12 -11.18 5.34 5.12
C ASP A 12 -11.73 4.39 4.04
N PRO A 13 -12.60 3.43 4.41
CA PRO A 13 -13.13 2.46 3.44
C PRO A 13 -13.83 3.08 2.23
N SER A 14 -14.46 4.25 2.38
CA SER A 14 -15.17 4.93 1.29
C SER A 14 -14.25 5.39 0.16
N VAL A 15 -12.97 5.62 0.45
CA VAL A 15 -11.95 6.05 -0.52
C VAL A 15 -10.89 4.99 -0.77
N TYR A 16 -10.90 3.88 -0.03
CA TYR A 16 -9.89 2.82 -0.11
C TYR A 16 -9.62 2.36 -1.54
N ARG A 17 -10.68 2.02 -2.28
CA ARG A 17 -10.55 1.53 -3.67
C ARG A 17 -9.92 2.58 -4.58
N GLU A 18 -10.38 3.83 -4.50
CA GLU A 18 -9.83 4.95 -5.28
C GLU A 18 -8.34 5.16 -5.00
N ARG A 19 -7.93 5.08 -3.73
CA ARG A 19 -6.51 5.24 -3.34
C ARG A 19 -5.65 4.09 -3.84
N MET A 20 -6.13 2.86 -3.77
CA MET A 20 -5.43 1.69 -4.32
C MET A 20 -5.28 1.79 -5.84
N ASP A 21 -6.34 2.21 -6.55
CA ASP A 21 -6.30 2.40 -8.00
C ASP A 21 -5.31 3.51 -8.42
N LYS A 22 -5.17 4.59 -7.63
CA LYS A 22 -4.14 5.62 -7.86
C LYS A 22 -2.73 5.05 -7.83
N VAL A 23 -2.41 4.21 -6.84
CA VAL A 23 -1.09 3.55 -6.75
C VAL A 23 -0.89 2.62 -7.93
N ARG A 24 -1.89 1.78 -8.22
CA ARG A 24 -1.85 0.81 -9.31
C ARG A 24 -1.58 1.49 -10.66
N GLN A 25 -2.28 2.58 -10.97
CA GLN A 25 -2.11 3.33 -12.21
C GLN A 25 -0.76 4.04 -12.26
N GLN A 26 -0.35 4.71 -11.18
CA GLN A 26 0.90 5.47 -11.12
C GLN A 26 2.13 4.60 -11.42
N PHE A 27 2.13 3.35 -10.93
CA PHE A 27 3.25 2.43 -11.10
C PHE A 27 2.99 1.32 -12.11
N SER A 28 1.84 1.34 -12.80
CA SER A 28 1.41 0.28 -13.72
C SER A 28 1.49 -1.13 -13.11
N MET A 29 1.02 -1.28 -11.87
CA MET A 29 1.08 -2.54 -11.12
C MET A 29 0.01 -3.53 -11.58
N HIS A 30 0.35 -4.81 -11.53
CA HIS A 30 -0.62 -5.89 -11.63
C HIS A 30 -1.41 -6.00 -10.31
N GLU A 31 -2.72 -6.20 -10.39
CA GLU A 31 -3.59 -6.38 -9.23
C GLU A 31 -4.06 -7.83 -9.15
N GLU A 32 -3.88 -8.43 -7.98
CA GLU A 32 -4.47 -9.71 -7.60
C GLU A 32 -5.44 -9.46 -6.43
N VAL A 33 -6.58 -10.15 -6.44
CA VAL A 33 -7.59 -10.08 -5.37
C VAL A 33 -7.79 -11.47 -4.80
N ASP A 34 -7.69 -11.59 -3.48
CA ASP A 34 -7.89 -12.82 -2.72
C ASP A 34 -8.78 -12.51 -1.50
N GLU A 35 -10.02 -12.99 -1.53
CA GLU A 35 -11.05 -12.68 -0.53
C GLU A 35 -11.22 -11.17 -0.25
N ASP A 36 -10.79 -10.70 0.91
CA ASP A 36 -10.84 -9.32 1.39
C ASP A 36 -9.54 -8.54 1.11
N LYS A 37 -8.56 -9.18 0.46
CA LYS A 37 -7.23 -8.62 0.20
C LYS A 37 -7.05 -8.21 -1.25
N THR A 38 -6.46 -7.04 -1.42
CA THR A 38 -5.95 -6.54 -2.70
C THR A 38 -4.44 -6.51 -2.64
N ILE A 39 -3.78 -7.11 -3.63
CA ILE A 39 -2.32 -7.19 -3.74
C ILE A 39 -1.92 -6.48 -5.04
N LEU A 40 -1.06 -5.47 -4.94
CA LEU A 40 -0.47 -4.80 -6.11
C LEU A 40 1.00 -5.20 -6.25
N LEU A 41 1.33 -5.76 -7.40
CA LEU A 41 2.64 -6.29 -7.73
C LEU A 41 3.28 -5.45 -8.84
N LEU A 42 4.53 -5.02 -8.59
CA LEU A 42 5.37 -4.39 -9.59
C LEU A 42 6.28 -5.45 -10.21
N GLU A 43 6.40 -5.47 -11.54
CA GLU A 43 7.29 -6.42 -12.23
C GLU A 43 8.74 -6.25 -11.79
N ASP A 44 9.22 -5.00 -11.74
CA ASP A 44 10.52 -4.64 -11.19
C ASP A 44 10.41 -4.21 -9.73
N LYS A 45 10.83 -5.08 -8.82
CA LYS A 45 10.82 -4.84 -7.37
C LYS A 45 11.96 -3.94 -6.87
N SER A 46 12.71 -3.28 -7.75
CA SER A 46 13.81 -2.37 -7.37
C SER A 46 13.37 -1.15 -6.56
N LYS A 47 12.09 -0.76 -6.65
CA LYS A 47 11.52 0.42 -5.98
C LYS A 47 10.48 0.07 -4.92
N ILE A 48 9.57 -0.82 -5.26
CA ILE A 48 8.45 -1.25 -4.42
C ILE A 48 8.44 -2.76 -4.45
N GLU A 49 8.56 -3.38 -3.28
CA GLU A 49 8.52 -4.83 -3.17
C GLU A 49 7.08 -5.33 -3.19
N LEU A 50 6.17 -4.61 -2.51
CA LEU A 50 4.80 -5.03 -2.30
C LEU A 50 3.91 -3.86 -1.84
N VAL A 51 2.67 -3.81 -2.35
CA VAL A 51 1.57 -3.03 -1.75
C VAL A 51 0.39 -3.97 -1.54
N THR A 52 -0.14 -4.03 -0.32
CA THR A 52 -1.34 -4.80 -0.01
C THR A 52 -2.34 -3.93 0.72
N GLY A 53 -3.61 -4.11 0.41
CA GLY A 53 -4.71 -3.58 1.22
C GLY A 53 -5.65 -4.69 1.66
N SER A 54 -6.30 -4.51 2.80
CA SER A 54 -7.35 -5.42 3.29
C SER A 54 -8.51 -4.61 3.87
N TYR A 55 -9.73 -5.02 3.55
CA TYR A 55 -10.94 -4.42 4.08
C TYR A 55 -12.12 -5.40 4.02
N ASP A 56 -12.64 -5.78 5.18
CA ASP A 56 -13.92 -6.48 5.31
C ASP A 56 -15.01 -5.52 5.83
N PRO A 57 -16.01 -5.15 5.00
CA PRO A 57 -17.09 -4.24 5.42
C PRO A 57 -17.97 -4.78 6.57
N ARG A 58 -17.90 -6.08 6.88
CA ARG A 58 -18.68 -6.69 7.96
C ARG A 58 -18.02 -6.52 9.33
N CYS A 59 -16.71 -6.37 9.36
CA CYS A 59 -15.90 -6.44 10.58
C CYS A 59 -15.03 -5.20 10.79
N ASP A 60 -14.62 -4.54 9.71
CA ASP A 60 -13.62 -3.49 9.74
C ASP A 60 -14.23 -2.10 9.75
N GLU A 61 -13.86 -1.30 10.74
CA GLU A 61 -14.12 0.14 10.76
C GLU A 61 -13.23 0.91 9.78
N LYS A 62 -12.07 0.34 9.40
CA LYS A 62 -11.05 0.98 8.56
C LYS A 62 -10.38 -0.03 7.65
N ALA A 63 -10.04 0.40 6.44
CA ALA A 63 -9.19 -0.38 5.55
C ALA A 63 -7.73 -0.28 6.01
N LEU A 64 -7.01 -1.38 5.94
CA LEU A 64 -5.58 -1.45 6.24
C LEU A 64 -4.79 -1.46 4.95
N VAL A 65 -3.75 -0.63 4.86
CA VAL A 65 -2.81 -0.67 3.74
C VAL A 65 -1.40 -0.85 4.27
N ARG A 66 -0.66 -1.78 3.66
CA ARG A 66 0.75 -2.02 3.91
C ARG A 66 1.54 -1.81 2.63
N VAL A 67 2.62 -1.04 2.74
CA VAL A 67 3.55 -0.76 1.65
C VAL A 67 4.94 -1.21 2.07
N VAL A 68 5.63 -1.96 1.22
CA VAL A 68 7.02 -2.37 1.41
C VAL A 68 7.88 -1.66 0.37
N LEU A 69 8.62 -0.65 0.81
CA LEU A 69 9.46 0.19 -0.03
C LEU A 69 10.91 -0.27 -0.02
N VAL A 70 11.48 -0.31 -1.22
CA VAL A 70 12.91 -0.46 -1.46
C VAL A 70 13.53 0.92 -1.66
N ASP A 71 12.84 1.82 -2.39
CA ASP A 71 13.18 3.23 -2.52
C ASP A 71 12.41 4.09 -1.52
N LYS A 72 13.11 4.56 -0.48
CA LYS A 72 12.55 5.42 0.58
C LYS A 72 12.02 6.76 0.06
N LYS A 73 12.46 7.24 -1.10
CA LYS A 73 12.00 8.51 -1.69
C LYS A 73 10.53 8.47 -2.07
N LEU A 74 9.97 7.27 -2.27
CA LEU A 74 8.56 7.10 -2.59
C LEU A 74 7.64 7.26 -1.38
N LYS A 75 8.18 7.34 -0.16
CA LYS A 75 7.38 7.49 1.06
C LYS A 75 6.43 8.69 0.98
N ASP A 76 6.92 9.84 0.53
CA ASP A 76 6.10 11.06 0.48
C ASP A 76 4.93 10.92 -0.51
N PHE A 77 5.11 10.17 -1.59
CA PHE A 77 4.01 9.82 -2.49
C PHE A 77 2.96 8.97 -1.76
N PHE A 78 3.37 7.90 -1.08
CA PHE A 78 2.43 7.02 -0.37
C PHE A 78 1.71 7.74 0.76
N ASP A 79 2.41 8.63 1.48
CA ASP A 79 1.80 9.46 2.51
C ASP A 79 0.78 10.45 1.93
N SER A 80 1.02 10.98 0.73
CA SER A 80 0.03 11.84 0.04
C SER A 80 -1.22 11.06 -0.41
N VAL A 81 -1.07 9.76 -0.70
CA VAL A 81 -2.18 8.91 -1.16
C VAL A 81 -2.98 8.37 0.01
N PHE A 82 -2.32 7.86 1.05
CA PHE A 82 -2.94 7.11 2.14
C PHE A 82 -2.98 7.88 3.48
N GLY A 83 -2.38 9.06 3.55
CA GLY A 83 -2.27 9.85 4.78
C GLY A 83 -1.05 9.49 5.61
N THR A 84 -1.08 9.75 6.92
CA THR A 84 0.07 9.46 7.79
C THR A 84 0.09 7.99 8.19
N PRO A 85 1.23 7.27 8.04
CA PRO A 85 1.31 5.89 8.49
C PRO A 85 1.23 5.83 10.02
N TYR A 86 0.42 4.91 10.55
CA TYR A 86 0.33 4.68 12.00
C TYR A 86 1.52 3.87 12.53
N MET A 87 2.25 3.18 11.64
CA MET A 87 3.43 2.40 11.97
C MET A 87 4.44 2.43 10.83
N ILE A 88 5.72 2.51 11.19
CA ILE A 88 6.86 2.42 10.26
C ILE A 88 7.83 1.39 10.84
N LYS A 89 8.26 0.41 10.03
CA LYS A 89 9.32 -0.54 10.39
C LYS A 89 10.46 -0.47 9.38
N GLN A 90 11.71 -0.55 9.87
CA GLN A 90 12.90 -0.64 9.03
C GLN A 90 13.45 -2.08 9.09
N ALA A 91 13.90 -2.60 7.96
CA ALA A 91 14.52 -3.91 7.80
C ALA A 91 15.81 -3.80 6.98
#